data_AF-A0AAW8KCX5-F1
#
_entry.id   AF-A0AAW8KCX5-F1
#
_cell.length_a   1.000
_cell.length_b   1.000
_cell.length_c   1.000
_cell.angle_alpha   90.00
_cell.angle_beta   90.00
_cell.angle_gamma   90.00
#
_symmetry.space_group_name_H-M   'P 1'
#
loop_
_entity.id
_entity.type
_entity.pdbx_description
1 polymer ?
#
loop_
_entity_poly.entity_id
_entity_poly.type
_entity_poly.pdbx_seq_one_letter_code
_entity_poly.pdbx_strand_id
1 'polypeptide(L)'
;MTGAVHDGERFARITGENGSELLLDVSQTAGYIPLELEKWGVAMAVFAGHKYLLGPQGTGGIYVRKDICLSPHMVGGTGVFSDL
;
A
#
# COMPACT_ATOMS: atom_id res chain seq x y z
N MET A 1 17.82 -0.04 -12.22
CA MET A 1 17.13 0.85 -11.26
C MET A 1 18.18 1.62 -10.48
N THR A 2 17.93 2.89 -10.16
CA THR A 2 18.95 3.84 -9.64
C THR A 2 19.17 3.77 -8.12
N GLY A 3 18.33 3.05 -7.37
CA GLY A 3 18.37 3.03 -5.90
C GLY A 3 17.90 4.34 -5.24
N ALA A 4 17.35 5.27 -6.02
CA ALA A 4 16.84 6.53 -5.50
C ALA A 4 15.62 6.31 -4.60
N VAL A 5 15.59 7.03 -3.48
CA VAL A 5 14.43 7.10 -2.58
C VAL A 5 13.73 8.43 -2.83
N HIS A 6 12.46 8.37 -3.19
CA HIS A 6 11.65 9.56 -3.38
C HIS A 6 10.95 9.97 -2.08
N ASP A 7 10.73 11.27 -1.92
CA ASP A 7 10.01 11.84 -0.79
C ASP A 7 8.50 11.58 -0.91
N GLY A 8 8.04 10.55 -0.20
CA GLY A 8 6.64 10.13 -0.20
C GLY A 8 5.69 11.16 0.42
N GLU A 9 6.12 11.86 1.47
CA GLU A 9 5.33 12.91 2.13
C GLU A 9 5.08 14.08 1.18
N ARG A 10 6.13 14.51 0.47
CA ARG A 10 6.01 15.57 -0.53
C ARG A 10 5.04 15.18 -1.65
N PHE A 11 5.09 13.94 -2.13
CA PHE A 11 4.15 13.49 -3.15
C PHE A 11 2.72 13.47 -2.62
N ALA A 12 2.50 12.96 -1.41
CA ALA A 12 1.17 12.89 -0.82
C ALA A 12 0.55 14.29 -0.65
N ARG A 13 1.36 15.28 -0.26
CA ARG A 13 0.95 16.68 -0.22
C ARG A 13 0.55 17.21 -1.60
N ILE A 14 1.39 17.00 -2.62
CA ILE A 14 1.11 17.48 -3.99
C ILE A 14 -0.17 16.85 -4.54
N THR A 15 -0.35 15.54 -4.38
CA THR A 15 -1.56 14.87 -4.88
C THR A 15 -2.80 15.34 -4.13
N GLY A 16 -2.71 15.49 -2.80
CA GLY A 16 -3.80 16.02 -1.97
C GLY A 16 -4.22 17.44 -2.37
N GLU A 17 -3.26 18.34 -2.63
CA GLU A 17 -3.51 19.70 -3.12
C GLU A 17 -4.24 19.73 -4.48
N ASN A 18 -4.09 18.67 -5.29
CA ASN A 18 -4.71 18.52 -6.60
C ASN A 18 -5.96 17.62 -6.59
N GLY A 19 -6.45 17.21 -5.41
CA GLY A 19 -7.62 16.32 -5.29
C GLY A 19 -7.40 14.93 -5.91
N SER A 20 -6.15 14.48 -6.00
CA SER A 20 -5.77 13.18 -6.54
C SER A 20 -5.31 12.24 -5.42
N GLU A 21 -5.58 10.95 -5.58
CA GLU A 21 -5.10 9.93 -4.65
C GLU A 21 -3.71 9.41 -5.02
N LEU A 22 -2.89 9.11 -4.01
CA LEU A 22 -1.55 8.57 -4.18
C LEU A 22 -1.48 7.11 -3.79
N LEU A 23 -1.05 6.26 -4.73
CA LEU A 23 -0.64 4.89 -4.49
C LEU A 23 0.89 4.78 -4.55
N LEU A 24 1.51 4.26 -3.49
CA LEU A 24 2.95 4.02 -3.42
C LEU A 24 3.30 2.54 -3.59
N ASP A 25 4.25 2.24 -4.48
CA ASP A 25 4.95 0.95 -4.44
C ASP A 25 6.09 1.04 -3.43
N VAL A 26 5.89 0.36 -2.30
CA VAL A 26 6.86 0.33 -1.20
C VAL A 26 7.55 -1.03 -1.10
N SER A 27 7.57 -1.82 -2.18
CA SER A 27 8.17 -3.16 -2.17
C SER A 27 9.66 -3.15 -1.81
N GLN A 28 10.40 -2.09 -2.11
CA GLN A 28 11.84 -1.97 -1.78
C GLN A 28 12.11 -1.14 -0.52
N THR A 29 11.08 -0.60 0.13
CA THR A 29 11.21 0.32 1.28
C THR A 29 10.50 -0.20 2.54
N ALA A 30 9.40 -0.94 2.39
CA ALA A 30 8.68 -1.56 3.51
C ALA A 30 9.59 -2.55 4.25
N GLY A 31 9.74 -2.35 5.56
CA GLY A 31 10.66 -3.12 6.41
C GLY A 31 12.12 -2.64 6.37
N TYR A 32 12.46 -1.65 5.53
CA TYR A 32 13.82 -1.11 5.42
C TYR A 32 13.94 0.31 5.95
N ILE A 33 13.02 1.21 5.57
CA ILE A 33 12.94 2.59 6.07
C ILE A 33 11.58 2.83 6.72
N PRO A 34 11.48 3.78 7.68
CA PRO A 34 10.19 4.15 8.28
C PRO A 34 9.21 4.68 7.22
N LEU A 35 7.95 4.24 7.31
CA LEU A 35 6.86 4.68 6.45
C LEU A 35 5.69 5.16 7.32
N GLU A 36 5.34 6.43 7.22
CA GLU A 36 4.28 7.08 8.01
C GLU A 36 3.04 7.33 7.14
N LEU A 37 2.54 6.28 6.48
CA LEU A 37 1.55 6.37 5.40
C LEU A 37 0.27 7.14 5.79
N GLU A 38 -0.26 6.85 6.99
CA GLU A 38 -1.46 7.52 7.51
C GLU A 38 -1.20 9.01 7.77
N LYS A 39 -0.05 9.33 8.39
CA LYS A 39 0.35 10.72 8.68
C LYS A 39 0.55 11.53 7.40
N TRP A 40 1.13 10.93 6.37
CA TRP A 40 1.34 11.57 5.08
C TRP A 40 0.06 11.73 4.26
N GLY A 41 -1.02 11.03 4.63
CA GLY A 41 -2.27 11.04 3.86
C GLY A 41 -2.23 10.17 2.61
N VAL A 42 -1.31 9.20 2.54
CA VAL A 42 -1.21 8.27 1.42
C VAL A 42 -2.49 7.45 1.31
N ALA A 43 -3.06 7.38 0.11
CA ALA A 43 -4.32 6.68 -0.14
C ALA A 43 -4.12 5.16 -0.01
N MET A 44 -3.07 4.66 -0.65
CA MET A 44 -2.78 3.23 -0.71
C MET A 44 -1.27 3.00 -0.80
N ALA A 45 -0.81 1.86 -0.31
CA ALA A 45 0.56 1.40 -0.55
C ALA A 45 0.60 -0.12 -0.73
N VAL A 46 1.45 -0.61 -1.64
CA VAL A 46 1.59 -2.03 -1.93
C VAL A 46 3.00 -2.53 -1.63
N PHE A 47 3.13 -3.75 -1.13
CA PHE A 47 4.42 -4.35 -0.80
C PHE A 47 4.46 -5.86 -1.05
N ALA A 48 5.67 -6.35 -1.30
CA ALA A 48 5.99 -7.77 -1.23
C ALA A 48 6.54 -8.12 0.16
N GLY A 49 6.08 -9.22 0.76
CA GLY A 49 6.52 -9.66 2.08
C GLY A 49 7.93 -10.28 2.07
N HIS A 50 8.31 -10.97 1.00
CA HIS A 50 9.59 -11.69 0.88
C HIS A 50 10.81 -10.82 0.54
N LYS A 51 10.72 -9.51 0.81
CA LYS A 51 11.82 -8.56 0.65
C LYS A 51 12.33 -8.16 2.04
N TYR A 52 12.45 -6.87 2.32
CA TYR A 52 12.96 -6.38 3.59
C TYR A 52 12.04 -6.66 4.80
N LEU A 53 10.79 -7.08 4.55
CA LEU A 53 9.89 -7.60 5.60
C LEU A 53 10.20 -9.06 6.01
N LEU A 54 11.12 -9.75 5.31
CA LEU A 54 11.58 -11.11 5.62
C LEU A 54 10.45 -12.16 5.69
N GLY A 55 9.33 -11.90 5.01
CA GLY A 55 8.22 -12.83 4.90
C GLY A 55 8.48 -14.00 3.94
N PRO A 56 7.65 -15.04 3.94
CA PRO A 56 7.75 -16.14 2.98
C PRO A 56 7.51 -15.69 1.53
N GLN A 57 8.14 -16.37 0.57
CA GLN A 57 7.86 -16.17 -0.85
C GLN A 57 6.36 -16.37 -1.15
N GLY A 58 5.80 -15.51 -2.00
CA GLY A 58 4.37 -15.50 -2.31
C GLY A 58 3.50 -14.65 -1.37
N THR A 59 4.09 -14.01 -0.35
CA THR A 59 3.38 -13.07 0.54
C THR A 59 3.53 -11.61 0.09
N GLY A 60 2.53 -10.79 0.43
CA GLY A 60 2.45 -9.36 0.17
C GLY A 60 1.20 -8.76 0.80
N GLY A 61 0.97 -7.47 0.56
CA GLY A 61 -0.21 -6.79 1.09
C GLY A 61 -0.43 -5.41 0.51
N ILE A 62 -1.59 -4.86 0.85
CA ILE A 62 -1.99 -3.50 0.52
C ILE A 62 -2.43 -2.78 1.81
N TYR A 63 -1.83 -1.62 2.05
CA TYR A 63 -2.39 -0.62 2.96
C TYR A 63 -3.45 0.19 2.21
N VAL A 64 -4.60 0.40 2.83
CA VAL A 64 -5.70 1.20 2.29
C VAL A 64 -6.15 2.17 3.38
N ARG A 65 -6.24 3.46 3.03
CA ARG A 65 -6.77 4.49 3.93
C ARG A 65 -8.24 4.19 4.23
N LYS A 66 -8.67 4.42 5.48
CA LYS A 66 -9.96 3.93 6.02
C LYS A 66 -11.20 4.44 5.27
N ASP A 67 -11.11 5.58 4.62
CA ASP A 67 -12.15 6.22 3.83
C ASP A 67 -12.29 5.64 2.41
N ILE A 68 -11.38 4.76 1.99
CA ILE A 68 -11.37 4.16 0.65
C ILE A 68 -12.01 2.77 0.72
N CYS A 69 -13.11 2.60 0.01
CA CYS A 69 -13.75 1.31 -0.19
C CYS A 69 -13.30 0.72 -1.55
N LEU A 70 -12.59 -0.41 -1.51
CA LEU A 70 -12.19 -1.13 -2.72
C LEU A 70 -13.18 -2.26 -2.99
N SER A 71 -13.62 -2.39 -4.25
CA SER A 71 -14.33 -3.59 -4.68
C SER A 71 -13.34 -4.75 -4.78
N PRO A 72 -13.63 -5.90 -4.16
CA PRO A 72 -12.73 -7.04 -4.21
C PRO A 72 -12.61 -7.56 -5.65
N HIS A 73 -11.37 -7.81 -6.11
CA HIS A 73 -11.14 -8.37 -7.43
C HIS A 73 -11.35 -9.89 -7.48
N MET A 74 -10.96 -10.57 -6.40
CA MET A 74 -11.10 -12.02 -6.26
C MET A 74 -11.51 -12.31 -4.82
N VAL A 75 -12.56 -13.12 -4.67
CA VAL A 75 -13.07 -13.62 -3.39
C VAL A 75 -13.04 -15.15 -3.41
N GLY A 76 -12.90 -15.78 -2.25
CA GLY A 76 -12.88 -17.23 -2.13
C GLY A 76 -13.22 -17.70 -0.72
N GLY A 77 -13.48 -18.99 -0.55
CA GLY A 77 -13.85 -19.57 0.75
C GLY A 77 -15.30 -19.25 1.16
N THR A 78 -16.27 -19.73 0.39
CA THR A 78 -17.71 -19.44 0.61
C THR A 78 -18.45 -20.50 1.42
N GLY A 79 -17.76 -21.21 2.32
CA GLY A 79 -18.20 -22.51 2.86
C GLY A 79 -19.65 -22.61 3.35
N VAL A 80 -20.28 -21.54 3.86
CA VAL A 80 -21.71 -21.59 4.24
C VAL A 80 -22.47 -20.24 4.24
N PHE A 81 -21.82 -19.08 4.10
CA PHE A 81 -22.50 -17.79 3.95
C PHE A 81 -21.71 -16.94 2.95
N SER A 82 -22.36 -16.65 1.84
CA SER A 82 -21.77 -16.03 0.64
C SER A 82 -22.36 -14.64 0.39
N ASP A 83 -22.69 -13.89 1.43
CA ASP A 83 -23.28 -12.56 1.23
C ASP A 83 -22.23 -11.50 1.51
N LEU A 84 -21.73 -10.96 0.40
CA LEU A 84 -21.31 -9.58 0.15
C LEU A 84 -21.22 -8.65 1.37
#